data_AF-A0AAU2DWH4-F1
#
_entry.id   AF-A0AAU2DWH4-F1
#
_cell.length_a   1.000
_cell.length_b   1.000
_cell.length_c   1.000
_cell.angle_alpha   90.00
_cell.angle_beta   90.00
_cell.angle_gamma   90.00
#
_symmetry.space_group_name_H-M   'P 1'
#
loop_
_entity.id
_entity.type
_entity.pdbx_description
1 polymer ?
#
loop_
_entity_poly.entity_id
_entity_poly.type
_entity_poly.pdbx_seq_one_letter_code
_entity_poly.pdbx_strand_id
1 'polypeptide(L)'
;MTYTLADAIRAQFERTHPGGKNTLLCDQCRRRKDRKDFRETPWHGRAADCKSCEGMRWVDELRLRQTWELEQERAKVVMLIRHIQRLRLQRIIPRDVRTFQTWAGDVIRTMPEPERRRKRARLTLKMERKR
;
A
#
# COMPACT_ATOMS: atom_id res chain seq x y z
N MET A 1 -35.25 -44.00 -2.73
CA MET A 1 -34.35 -42.89 -3.11
C MET A 1 -34.29 -41.92 -1.95
N THR A 2 -33.12 -41.63 -1.40
CA THR A 2 -32.95 -40.67 -0.32
C THR A 2 -32.85 -39.27 -0.90
N TYR A 3 -33.71 -38.36 -0.44
CA TYR A 3 -33.67 -36.97 -0.84
C TYR A 3 -32.44 -36.30 -0.24
N THR A 4 -31.53 -35.81 -1.08
CA THR A 4 -30.25 -35.24 -0.62
C THR A 4 -30.30 -33.72 -0.53
N LEU A 5 -29.32 -33.13 0.18
CA LEU A 5 -29.11 -31.68 0.19
C LEU A 5 -28.95 -31.12 -1.24
N ALA A 6 -28.29 -31.87 -2.14
CA ALA A 6 -28.14 -31.47 -3.52
C ALA A 6 -29.49 -31.39 -4.26
N ASP A 7 -30.43 -32.29 -3.95
CA ASP A 7 -31.77 -32.28 -4.52
C ASP A 7 -32.61 -31.12 -3.96
N ALA A 8 -32.41 -30.75 -2.69
CA ALA A 8 -32.99 -29.54 -2.11
C ALA A 8 -32.51 -28.26 -2.80
N ILE A 9 -31.20 -28.17 -3.05
CA ILE A 9 -30.59 -27.03 -3.75
C ILE A 9 -31.10 -26.94 -5.21
N ARG A 10 -31.20 -28.06 -5.93
CA ARG A 10 -31.77 -28.10 -7.29
C ARG A 10 -33.24 -27.71 -7.30
N ALA A 11 -34.06 -28.28 -6.43
CA ALA A 11 -35.48 -27.98 -6.36
C ALA A 11 -35.73 -26.51 -6.00
N GLN A 12 -34.94 -25.94 -5.08
CA GLN A 12 -35.04 -24.52 -4.75
C GLN A 12 -34.60 -23.64 -5.93
N PHE A 13 -33.53 -24.02 -6.63
CA PHE A 13 -33.06 -23.32 -7.83
C PHE A 13 -34.11 -23.34 -8.96
N GLU A 14 -34.77 -24.48 -9.21
CA GLU A 14 -35.84 -24.62 -10.21
C GLU A 14 -37.08 -23.79 -9.85
N ARG A 15 -37.42 -23.66 -8.55
CA ARG A 15 -38.50 -22.78 -8.09
C ARG A 15 -38.18 -21.30 -8.31
N THR A 16 -36.94 -20.88 -8.07
CA THR A 16 -36.54 -19.47 -8.24
C THR A 16 -36.24 -19.11 -9.69
N HIS A 17 -35.86 -20.09 -10.51
CA HIS A 17 -35.50 -19.92 -11.92
C HIS A 17 -36.26 -20.95 -12.78
N PRO A 18 -37.52 -20.71 -13.13
CA PRO A 18 -38.33 -21.65 -13.92
C PRO A 18 -37.75 -21.93 -15.32
N GLY A 19 -36.81 -21.11 -15.79
CA GLY A 19 -36.08 -21.29 -17.05
C GLY A 19 -34.82 -22.14 -16.96
N GLY A 20 -34.41 -22.62 -15.77
CA GLY A 20 -33.37 -23.62 -15.45
C GLY A 20 -32.00 -23.49 -16.15
N LYS A 21 -31.98 -23.70 -17.47
CA LYS A 21 -30.79 -23.69 -18.35
C LYS A 21 -30.47 -22.32 -18.94
N ASN A 22 -31.40 -21.37 -18.90
CA ASN A 22 -31.24 -20.01 -19.44
C ASN A 22 -30.80 -18.96 -18.40
N THR A 23 -30.15 -19.38 -17.31
CA THR A 23 -29.59 -18.44 -16.33
C THR A 23 -28.15 -18.09 -16.69
N LEU A 24 -27.80 -16.81 -16.60
CA LEU A 24 -26.44 -16.30 -16.78
C LEU A 24 -25.87 -15.90 -15.40
N LEU A 25 -24.56 -16.04 -15.23
CA LEU A 25 -23.86 -15.54 -14.05
C LEU A 25 -23.49 -14.07 -14.29
N CYS A 26 -23.90 -13.20 -13.38
CA CYS A 26 -23.47 -11.80 -13.40
C CYS A 26 -22.07 -11.66 -12.77
N ASP A 27 -21.18 -10.92 -13.41
CA ASP A 27 -19.79 -10.75 -12.96
C ASP A 27 -19.70 -9.93 -11.66
N GLN A 28 -20.45 -8.82 -11.62
CA GLN A 28 -20.45 -7.90 -10.48
C GLN A 28 -21.05 -8.52 -9.21
N CYS A 29 -22.30 -8.98 -9.29
CA CYS A 29 -23.00 -9.49 -8.10
C CYS A 29 -22.76 -10.99 -7.83
N ARG A 30 -22.07 -11.70 -8.74
CA ARG A 30 -21.78 -13.14 -8.66
C ARG A 30 -22.98 -14.04 -8.39
N ARG A 31 -24.19 -13.59 -8.75
CA ARG A 31 -25.44 -14.36 -8.66
C ARG A 31 -25.89 -14.83 -10.04
N ARG A 32 -26.44 -16.04 -10.11
CA ARG A 32 -27.15 -16.53 -11.30
C ARG A 32 -28.48 -15.80 -11.42
N LYS A 33 -28.78 -15.27 -12.59
CA LYS A 33 -30.02 -14.55 -12.90
C LYS A 33 -30.59 -15.02 -14.23
N ASP A 34 -31.87 -14.76 -14.45
CA ASP A 34 -32.52 -15.16 -15.71
C ASP A 34 -32.00 -14.29 -16.86
N ARG A 35 -31.98 -14.83 -18.08
CA ARG A 35 -31.56 -14.11 -19.30
C ARG A 35 -32.29 -12.77 -19.52
N LYS A 36 -33.55 -12.65 -19.07
CA LYS A 36 -34.35 -11.40 -19.13
C LYS A 36 -33.79 -10.27 -18.26
N ASP A 37 -32.95 -10.59 -17.26
CA ASP A 37 -32.36 -9.63 -16.34
C ASP A 37 -31.06 -9.01 -16.89
N PHE A 38 -30.71 -9.31 -18.14
CA PHE A 38 -29.57 -8.75 -18.87
C PHE A 38 -30.08 -7.95 -20.07
N ARG A 39 -29.43 -6.82 -20.41
CA ARG A 39 -29.85 -5.98 -21.56
C ARG A 39 -29.51 -6.62 -22.90
N GLU A 40 -28.29 -7.12 -23.01
CA GLU A 40 -27.81 -7.85 -24.18
C GLU A 40 -27.43 -9.27 -23.77
N THR A 41 -27.73 -10.25 -24.62
CA THR A 41 -27.11 -11.56 -24.41
C THR A 41 -25.64 -11.44 -24.74
N PRO A 42 -24.71 -11.79 -23.84
CA PRO A 42 -23.30 -11.82 -24.20
C PRO A 42 -23.09 -12.84 -25.33
N TRP A 43 -22.74 -12.35 -26.50
CA TRP A 43 -22.22 -13.18 -27.57
C TRP A 43 -20.79 -13.57 -27.20
N HIS A 44 -20.52 -14.88 -27.16
CA HIS A 44 -19.21 -15.51 -27.01
C HIS A 44 -18.25 -14.86 -26.00
N GLY A 45 -18.25 -15.34 -24.74
CA GLY A 45 -17.14 -15.15 -23.81
C GLY A 45 -17.04 -13.78 -23.12
N ARG A 46 -17.93 -12.82 -23.39
CA ARG A 46 -18.01 -11.58 -22.59
C ARG A 46 -18.76 -11.82 -21.28
N ALA A 47 -18.19 -11.38 -20.17
CA ALA A 47 -18.87 -11.31 -18.89
C ALA A 47 -20.03 -10.30 -19.01
N ALA A 48 -21.24 -10.70 -18.60
CA ALA A 48 -22.42 -9.83 -18.67
C ALA A 48 -22.77 -9.29 -17.29
N ASP A 49 -23.05 -7.99 -17.24
CA ASP A 49 -23.58 -7.35 -16.06
C ASP A 49 -25.11 -7.41 -16.08
N CYS A 50 -25.68 -7.68 -14.91
CA CYS A 50 -27.12 -7.68 -14.76
C CYS A 50 -27.67 -6.24 -14.91
N LYS A 51 -28.92 -6.05 -15.33
CA LYS A 51 -29.57 -4.71 -15.43
C LYS A 51 -29.47 -3.86 -14.16
N SER A 52 -29.42 -4.49 -12.98
CA SER A 52 -29.25 -3.77 -11.70
C SER A 52 -27.78 -3.45 -11.38
N CYS A 53 -26.85 -4.14 -12.03
CA CYS A 53 -25.41 -4.00 -11.89
C CYS A 53 -24.85 -3.02 -12.94
N GLU A 54 -25.48 -2.98 -14.13
CA GLU A 54 -25.27 -1.99 -15.17
C GLU A 54 -25.54 -0.58 -14.62
N GLY A 55 -24.48 0.09 -14.18
CA GLY A 55 -24.54 1.44 -13.57
C GLY A 55 -23.86 1.55 -12.19
N MET A 56 -23.60 0.43 -11.50
CA MET A 56 -22.84 0.42 -10.24
C MET A 56 -21.36 0.77 -10.42
N ARG A 57 -20.86 0.75 -11.67
CA ARG A 57 -19.51 1.19 -12.03
C ARG A 57 -19.18 2.59 -11.54
N TRP A 58 -20.16 3.50 -11.50
CA TRP A 58 -19.99 4.84 -10.94
C TRP A 58 -19.65 4.79 -9.44
N VAL A 59 -20.28 3.90 -8.67
CA VAL A 59 -20.01 3.75 -7.23
C VAL A 59 -18.61 3.23 -7.01
N ASP A 60 -18.16 2.28 -7.83
CA ASP A 60 -16.79 1.75 -7.78
C ASP A 60 -15.76 2.82 -8.17
N GLU A 61 -16.01 3.60 -9.22
CA GLU A 61 -15.16 4.72 -9.64
C GLU A 61 -15.09 5.81 -8.57
N LEU A 62 -16.21 6.15 -7.94
CA LEU A 62 -16.26 7.08 -6.81
C LEU A 62 -15.43 6.57 -5.63
N ARG A 63 -15.55 5.28 -5.31
CA ARG A 63 -14.82 4.65 -4.21
C ARG A 63 -13.32 4.65 -4.47
N LEU A 64 -12.90 4.32 -5.70
CA LEU A 64 -11.50 4.38 -6.12
C LEU A 64 -10.93 5.79 -5.99
N ARG A 65 -11.71 6.80 -6.38
CA ARG A 65 -11.32 8.21 -6.22
C ARG A 65 -11.14 8.59 -4.75
N GLN A 66 -12.09 8.22 -3.89
CA GLN A 66 -12.00 8.47 -2.45
C GLN A 66 -10.77 7.80 -1.83
N THR A 67 -10.47 6.56 -2.21
CA THR A 67 -9.27 5.86 -1.72
C THR A 67 -7.99 6.56 -2.14
N TRP A 68 -7.93 7.03 -3.38
CA TRP A 68 -6.78 7.77 -3.91
C TRP A 68 -6.59 9.12 -3.19
N GLU A 69 -7.67 9.86 -2.95
CA GLU A 69 -7.63 11.12 -2.20
C GLU A 69 -7.15 10.90 -0.75
N LEU A 70 -7.61 9.84 -0.08
CA LEU A 70 -7.14 9.48 1.26
C LEU A 70 -5.65 9.11 1.29
N GLU A 71 -5.15 8.42 0.27
CA GLU A 71 -3.72 8.11 0.15
C GLU A 71 -2.87 9.36 -0.02
N GLN A 72 -3.33 10.33 -0.83
CA GLN A 72 -2.68 11.63 -0.97
C GLN A 72 -2.60 12.37 0.37
N GLU A 73 -3.69 12.41 1.13
CA GLU A 73 -3.70 13.06 2.45
C GLU A 73 -2.78 12.35 3.46
N ARG A 74 -2.76 11.01 3.47
CA ARG A 74 -1.81 10.24 4.30
C ARG A 74 -0.37 10.57 3.96
N ALA A 75 -0.03 10.67 2.68
CA ALA A 75 1.32 11.03 2.24
C ALA A 75 1.71 12.45 2.69
N LYS A 76 0.79 13.42 2.59
CA LYS A 76 0.99 14.78 3.12
C LYS A 76 1.26 14.78 4.62
N VAL A 77 0.48 14.03 5.40
CA VAL A 77 0.68 13.90 6.86
C VAL A 77 2.05 13.31 7.19
N VAL A 78 2.48 12.25 6.49
CA VAL A 78 3.82 11.66 6.69
C VAL A 78 4.93 12.67 6.40
N MET A 79 4.80 13.45 5.32
CA MET A 79 5.73 14.54 4.99
C MET A 79 5.77 15.62 6.07
N LEU A 80 4.60 16.05 6.59
CA LEU A 80 4.52 17.03 7.67
C LEU A 80 5.17 16.51 8.95
N ILE A 81 4.93 15.25 9.34
CA ILE A 81 5.57 14.63 10.51
C ILE A 81 7.09 14.62 10.34
N ARG A 82 7.60 14.18 9.18
CA ARG A 82 9.04 14.21 8.87
C ARG A 82 9.62 15.62 8.95
N HIS A 83 8.88 16.60 8.45
CA HIS A 83 9.29 18.00 8.51
C HIS A 83 9.35 18.52 9.96
N ILE A 84 8.34 18.25 10.77
CA ILE A 84 8.31 18.61 12.19
C ILE A 84 9.47 17.94 12.94
N GLN A 85 9.73 16.65 12.68
CA GLN A 85 10.87 15.95 13.27
C GLN A 85 12.20 16.61 12.88
N ARG A 86 12.37 16.99 11.61
CA ARG A 86 13.54 17.74 11.14
C ARG A 86 13.70 19.07 11.89
N LEU A 87 12.62 19.84 12.04
CA LEU A 87 12.65 21.10 12.78
C LEU A 87 12.98 20.90 14.27
N ARG A 88 12.44 19.84 14.90
CA ARG A 88 12.79 19.48 16.28
C ARG A 88 14.27 19.15 16.41
N LEU A 89 14.82 18.35 15.49
CA LEU A 89 16.25 18.04 15.46
C LEU A 89 17.09 19.30 15.23
N GLN A 90 16.69 20.17 14.29
CA GLN A 90 17.33 21.47 14.06
C GLN A 90 17.25 22.42 15.26
N ARG A 91 16.33 22.21 16.20
CA ARG A 91 16.26 22.97 17.45
C ARG A 91 17.16 22.39 18.55
N ILE A 92 17.35 21.07 18.57
CA ILE A 92 18.17 20.35 19.57
C ILE A 92 19.66 20.42 19.19
N ILE A 93 20.00 20.15 17.93
CA ILE A 93 21.37 20.05 17.41
C ILE A 93 22.14 21.38 17.26
N PRO A 94 21.56 22.60 17.16
CA PRO A 94 22.34 23.81 16.89
C PRO A 94 23.15 24.27 18.12
N ARG A 95 22.90 23.69 19.31
CA ARG A 95 23.73 23.90 20.50
C ARG A 95 24.82 22.84 20.67
N ASP A 96 24.56 21.60 20.28
CA ASP A 96 25.47 20.47 20.60
C ASP A 96 26.65 20.29 19.64
N VAL A 97 26.58 20.78 18.40
CA VAL A 97 27.73 20.66 17.48
C VAL A 97 28.89 21.56 17.91
N ARG A 98 28.61 22.72 18.53
CA ARG A 98 29.66 23.58 19.10
C ARG A 98 30.33 22.93 20.31
N THR A 99 29.57 22.29 21.21
CA THR A 99 30.11 21.58 22.38
C THR A 99 30.82 20.27 22.01
N PHE A 100 30.38 19.56 20.97
CA PHE A 100 31.05 18.35 20.50
C PHE A 100 32.37 18.64 19.78
N GLN A 101 32.45 19.72 18.98
CA GLN A 101 33.71 20.14 18.35
C GLN A 101 34.75 20.61 19.38
N THR A 102 34.33 21.27 20.47
CA THR A 102 35.25 21.63 21.57
C THR A 102 35.72 20.39 22.32
N TRP A 103 34.83 19.44 22.66
CA TRP A 103 35.22 18.21 23.36
C TRP A 103 36.18 17.32 22.55
N ALA A 104 35.90 17.11 21.26
CA ALA A 104 36.77 16.30 20.41
C ALA A 104 38.14 16.97 20.15
N GLY A 105 38.16 18.30 20.07
CA GLY A 105 39.40 19.09 19.96
C GLY A 105 40.26 19.01 21.22
N ASP A 106 39.63 19.14 22.39
CA ASP A 106 40.34 19.11 23.69
C ASP A 106 40.91 17.73 24.02
N VAL A 107 40.19 16.65 23.70
CA VAL A 107 40.71 15.27 23.89
C VAL A 107 41.96 15.00 23.03
N ILE A 108 42.04 15.57 21.82
CA ILE A 108 43.24 15.43 20.98
C ILE A 108 44.39 16.33 21.50
N ARG A 109 44.06 17.44 22.15
CA ARG A 109 45.03 18.39 22.70
C ARG A 109 45.68 17.88 24.00
N THR A 110 44.95 17.09 24.79
CA THR A 110 45.44 16.47 26.04
C THR A 110 46.12 15.12 25.85
N MET A 111 46.08 14.52 24.66
CA MET A 111 46.80 13.27 24.37
C MET A 111 48.33 13.45 24.46
N PRO A 112 49.06 12.53 25.11
CA PRO A 112 50.52 12.57 25.15
C PRO A 112 51.14 12.44 23.75
N GLU A 113 52.18 13.22 23.49
CA GLU A 113 52.88 13.36 22.21
C GLU A 113 53.20 12.05 21.45
N PRO A 114 53.65 10.95 22.10
CA PRO A 114 53.91 9.69 21.41
C PRO A 114 52.66 9.08 20.75
N GLU A 115 51.48 9.23 21.36
CA GLU A 115 50.24 8.68 20.83
C GLU A 115 49.71 9.49 19.64
N ARG A 116 49.91 10.81 19.68
CA ARG A 116 49.59 11.70 18.55
C ARG A 116 50.40 11.35 17.31
N ARG A 117 51.71 11.10 17.47
CA ARG A 117 52.59 10.69 16.37
C ARG A 117 52.16 9.37 15.74
N ARG A 118 51.82 8.36 16.55
CA ARG A 118 51.31 7.06 16.08
C ARG A 118 50.01 7.22 15.29
N LYS A 119 49.08 8.04 15.77
CA LYS A 119 47.79 8.29 15.09
C LYS A 119 47.99 8.99 13.74
N ARG A 120 48.91 9.97 13.65
CA ARG A 120 49.27 10.63 12.39
C ARG A 120 49.89 9.66 11.38
N ALA A 121 50.88 8.86 11.80
CA ALA A 121 51.50 7.85 10.94
C ALA A 121 50.50 6.80 10.42
N ARG A 122 49.51 6.44 11.23
CA ARG A 122 48.45 5.50 10.83
C ARG A 122 47.48 6.10 9.81
N LEU A 123 47.27 7.43 9.85
CA LEU A 123 46.43 8.14 8.90
C LEU A 123 47.14 8.37 7.56
N THR A 124 48.44 8.67 7.56
CA THR A 124 49.23 8.81 6.33
C THR A 124 49.31 7.48 5.56
N LEU A 125 49.56 6.36 6.24
CA LEU A 125 49.56 5.02 5.63
C LEU A 125 48.20 4.63 5.02
N LYS A 126 47.10 5.09 5.63
CA LYS A 126 45.74 4.84 5.09
C LYS A 126 45.42 5.69 3.86
N MET A 127 45.99 6.89 3.77
CA MET A 127 45.83 7.77 2.61
C MET A 127 46.64 7.28 1.42
N GLU A 128 47.86 6.78 1.66
CA GLU A 128 48.71 6.18 0.63
C GLU A 128 48.12 4.89 0.06
N ARG A 129 47.50 4.04 0.90
CA ARG A 129 46.79 2.82 0.46
C ARG A 129 45.50 3.07 -0.34
N LYS A 130 45.00 4.30 -0.36
CA LYS A 130 43.77 4.70 -1.05
C LYS A 130 44.02 5.45 -2.36
N ARG A 131 45.28 5.77 -2.66
CA ARG A 131 45.72 6.21 -3.99
C ARG A 131 46.10 5.00 -4.82
#